data_AF-A0A3D1RWT9-F1
#
_entry.id   AF-A0A3D1RWT9-F1
#
_cell.length_a   1.000
_cell.length_b   1.000
_cell.length_c   1.000
_cell.angle_alpha   90.00
_cell.angle_beta   90.00
_cell.angle_gamma   90.00
#
_symmetry.space_group_name_H-M   'P 1'
#
loop_
_entity.id
_entity.type
_entity.pdbx_description
1 polymer ?
#
loop_
_entity_poly.entity_id
_entity_poly.type
_entity_poly.pdbx_seq_one_letter_code
_entity_poly.pdbx_strand_id
1 'polypeptide(L)'
;VAVTDRLPVVTSASVLLADTEPEAALPLHAGVSAGLSKAATLEATAVPAPETKRVKEFVFEPGDTLSHGLAMSGLPMHRWSDLVDRVGTVFHPGDRAIFYFENDEFEQLLVIFRRKNQRITVTSDLDVHTATASASRVDAVKGSVQTSLFAALAALLDERTAWRVGTWLKHAEVPLKTLPKGSTFDVRIERITGQNGETIGFGAIRGVRIDTVHKGAYTVGEVPGYSA
;
A
#
# COMPACT_ATOMS: atom_id res chain seq x y z
N VAL A 1 -51.81 32.47 23.39
CA VAL A 1 -50.86 33.56 23.08
C VAL A 1 -49.89 33.04 22.04
N ALA A 2 -49.64 33.79 20.96
CA ALA A 2 -48.78 33.40 19.84
C ALA A 2 -47.77 34.52 19.55
N VAL A 3 -46.56 34.10 19.15
CA VAL A 3 -45.42 34.88 18.63
C VAL A 3 -44.70 33.83 17.75
N THR A 4 -44.82 33.76 16.41
CA THR A 4 -44.68 34.77 15.32
C THR A 4 -43.28 35.42 15.40
N ASP A 5 -42.41 35.46 14.38
CA ASP A 5 -42.67 35.60 12.95
C ASP A 5 -41.45 35.15 12.08
N ARG A 6 -41.77 34.43 10.99
CA ARG A 6 -41.25 34.49 9.59
C ARG A 6 -39.77 34.34 9.17
N LEU A 7 -39.65 33.52 8.12
CA LEU A 7 -38.66 33.52 7.03
C LEU A 7 -38.76 34.79 6.14
N PRO A 8 -37.72 35.08 5.34
CA PRO A 8 -37.89 35.72 4.04
C PRO A 8 -37.52 34.82 2.83
N VAL A 9 -38.10 35.21 1.70
CA VAL A 9 -38.08 34.59 0.36
C VAL A 9 -38.48 35.75 -0.60
N VAL A 10 -38.06 35.89 -1.86
CA VAL A 10 -37.93 34.92 -2.98
C VAL A 10 -36.82 35.39 -3.97
N THR A 11 -36.41 34.50 -4.88
CA THR A 11 -36.20 34.81 -6.33
C THR A 11 -34.86 35.37 -6.84
N SER A 12 -34.19 34.51 -7.62
CA SER A 12 -33.77 34.64 -9.03
C SER A 12 -33.53 36.00 -9.72
N ALA A 13 -32.39 36.09 -10.42
CA ALA A 13 -32.25 36.74 -11.73
C ALA A 13 -31.15 36.04 -12.56
N SER A 14 -31.35 35.96 -13.89
CA SER A 14 -30.40 35.44 -14.89
C SER A 14 -30.10 36.55 -15.93
N VAL A 15 -29.32 36.21 -16.98
CA VAL A 15 -28.90 37.06 -18.16
C VAL A 15 -27.63 37.87 -17.84
N LEU A 16 -26.53 37.98 -18.62
CA LEU A 16 -25.92 37.42 -19.87
C LEU A 16 -25.32 38.60 -20.66
N LEU A 17 -24.04 38.49 -21.07
CA LEU A 17 -23.39 39.13 -22.24
C LEU A 17 -23.30 40.68 -22.26
N ALA A 18 -22.38 41.34 -22.98
CA ALA A 18 -21.11 40.98 -23.67
C ALA A 18 -20.07 42.09 -23.29
N ASP A 19 -18.82 42.22 -23.74
CA ASP A 19 -18.14 42.04 -25.03
C ASP A 19 -16.62 42.26 -24.68
N THR A 20 -15.55 41.76 -25.31
CA THR A 20 -15.16 41.78 -26.73
C THR A 20 -13.95 40.86 -26.98
N GLU A 21 -13.98 40.10 -28.07
CA GLU A 21 -12.84 39.41 -28.74
C GLU A 21 -12.35 40.30 -29.93
N PRO A 22 -11.26 40.01 -30.70
CA PRO A 22 -10.42 38.80 -30.77
C PRO A 22 -8.89 39.04 -30.95
N GLU A 23 -8.20 37.93 -31.24
CA GLU A 23 -7.22 37.74 -32.34
C GLU A 23 -5.72 37.49 -32.06
N ALA A 24 -5.29 36.31 -32.55
CA ALA A 24 -3.99 35.92 -33.14
C ALA A 24 -2.64 36.43 -32.57
N ALA A 25 -1.74 35.49 -32.26
CA ALA A 25 -0.75 35.01 -33.25
C ALA A 25 0.14 33.86 -32.74
N LEU A 26 0.31 32.83 -33.58
CA LEU A 26 1.45 31.91 -33.52
C LEU A 26 2.67 32.56 -34.19
N PRO A 27 3.90 32.24 -33.77
CA PRO A 27 5.04 32.25 -34.66
C PRO A 27 5.54 30.81 -34.90
N LEU A 28 5.02 30.19 -35.95
CA LEU A 28 5.67 29.07 -36.63
C LEU A 28 6.58 29.66 -37.72
N HIS A 29 7.87 29.81 -37.45
CA HIS A 29 8.87 30.01 -38.51
C HIS A 29 10.06 29.08 -38.32
N ALA A 30 10.21 28.18 -39.27
CA ALA A 30 11.29 27.20 -39.31
C ALA A 30 12.61 27.86 -39.69
N GLY A 31 13.67 27.54 -38.93
CA GLY A 31 15.06 27.71 -39.34
C GLY A 31 15.75 26.36 -39.35
N VAL A 32 15.77 25.68 -40.51
CA VAL A 32 16.53 24.44 -40.67
C VAL A 32 18.00 24.77 -40.91
N SER A 33 18.89 24.19 -40.10
CA SER A 33 20.28 23.97 -40.45
C SER A 33 20.78 22.70 -39.78
N ALA A 34 21.34 21.80 -40.58
CA ALA A 34 21.84 20.51 -40.11
C ALA A 34 23.24 20.66 -39.51
N GLY A 35 23.52 19.93 -38.42
CA GLY A 35 24.85 19.91 -37.78
C GLY A 35 24.96 18.81 -36.74
N LEU A 36 26.03 18.02 -36.82
CA LEU A 36 26.29 16.87 -35.95
C LEU A 36 26.66 17.26 -34.51
N SER A 37 26.20 16.44 -33.56
CA SER A 37 26.95 15.93 -32.39
C SER A 37 27.80 16.89 -31.55
N LYS A 38 27.33 17.20 -30.33
CA LYS A 38 28.16 17.01 -29.12
C LYS A 38 27.31 16.92 -27.84
N ALA A 39 27.86 16.23 -26.83
CA ALA A 39 27.19 15.95 -25.57
C ALA A 39 26.90 17.23 -24.77
N ALA A 40 25.67 17.38 -24.31
CA ALA A 40 25.32 18.25 -23.18
C ALA A 40 25.18 17.36 -21.94
N THR A 41 26.18 17.40 -21.07
CA THR A 41 26.09 16.81 -19.73
C THR A 41 25.00 17.57 -18.97
N LEU A 42 23.85 16.92 -18.76
CA LEU A 42 22.94 17.35 -17.71
C LEU A 42 23.61 17.01 -16.39
N GLU A 43 24.19 18.03 -15.74
CA GLU A 43 24.47 17.96 -14.31
C GLU A 43 23.13 17.77 -13.60
N ALA A 44 22.83 16.51 -13.28
CA ALA A 44 21.77 16.20 -12.34
C ALA A 44 22.22 16.79 -11.00
N THR A 45 21.69 17.97 -10.66
CA THR A 45 21.59 18.40 -9.27
C THR A 45 20.84 17.31 -8.55
N ALA A 46 21.58 16.41 -7.92
CA ALA A 46 21.04 15.33 -7.13
C ALA A 46 20.39 15.96 -5.90
N VAL A 47 19.12 16.35 -6.04
CA VAL A 47 18.22 16.48 -4.91
C VAL A 47 18.27 15.11 -4.24
N PRO A 48 18.81 14.99 -3.02
CA PRO A 48 18.83 13.71 -2.35
C PRO A 48 17.37 13.22 -2.25
N ALA A 49 17.12 12.02 -2.76
CA ALA A 49 15.83 11.39 -2.54
C ALA A 49 15.58 11.36 -1.03
N PRO A 50 14.37 11.71 -0.54
CA PRO A 50 14.07 11.65 0.88
C PRO A 50 14.43 10.25 1.39
N GLU A 51 15.38 10.20 2.32
CA GLU A 51 16.10 8.97 2.61
C GLU A 51 15.17 7.91 3.18
N THR A 52 15.52 6.66 2.91
CA THR A 52 14.67 5.48 3.14
C THR A 52 14.04 5.49 4.53
N LYS A 53 12.72 5.71 4.59
CA LYS A 53 11.92 5.42 5.78
C LYS A 53 12.06 3.93 6.09
N ARG A 54 12.93 3.57 7.04
CA ARG A 54 13.28 2.17 7.32
C ARG A 54 12.15 1.55 8.10
N VAL A 55 11.40 0.67 7.44
CA VAL A 55 10.28 -0.05 8.03
C VAL A 55 10.77 -1.42 8.50
N LYS A 56 10.64 -1.71 9.79
CA LYS A 56 10.80 -3.06 10.35
C LYS A 56 9.42 -3.61 10.69
N GLU A 57 9.01 -4.70 10.03
CA GLU A 57 7.75 -5.39 10.31
C GLU A 57 7.99 -6.62 11.20
N PHE A 58 7.28 -6.67 12.32
CA PHE A 58 7.12 -7.85 13.17
C PHE A 58 5.68 -8.35 13.04
N VAL A 59 5.49 -9.67 12.90
CA VAL A 59 4.18 -10.30 12.82
C VAL A 59 4.12 -11.33 13.93
N PHE A 60 3.16 -11.16 14.84
CA PHE A 60 3.06 -11.96 16.04
C PHE A 60 2.75 -13.43 15.72
N GLU A 61 3.46 -14.33 16.37
CA GLU A 61 3.26 -15.78 16.41
C GLU A 61 2.64 -16.20 17.77
N PRO A 62 2.22 -17.47 17.97
CA PRO A 62 1.63 -17.91 19.23
C PRO A 62 2.58 -17.76 20.42
N GLY A 63 2.26 -16.84 21.34
CA GLY A 63 3.05 -16.56 22.54
C GLY A 63 3.87 -15.26 22.47
N ASP A 64 3.96 -14.62 21.31
CA ASP A 64 4.68 -13.36 21.15
C ASP A 64 4.02 -12.20 21.92
N THR A 65 4.87 -11.30 22.38
CA THR A 65 4.50 -10.02 23.01
C THR A 65 5.15 -8.86 22.27
N LEU A 66 4.68 -7.63 22.47
CA LEU A 66 5.25 -6.46 21.80
C LEU A 66 6.76 -6.31 22.09
N SER A 67 7.23 -6.75 23.26
CA SER A 67 8.66 -6.81 23.61
C SER A 67 9.51 -7.63 22.64
N HIS A 68 8.94 -8.68 22.00
CA HIS A 68 9.64 -9.46 20.97
C HIS A 68 9.83 -8.64 19.69
N GLY A 69 8.79 -7.91 19.27
CA GLY A 69 8.89 -6.96 18.16
C GLY A 69 9.83 -5.79 18.46
N LEU A 70 9.79 -5.25 19.68
CA LEU A 70 10.70 -4.19 20.14
C LEU A 70 12.16 -4.65 20.14
N ALA A 71 12.45 -5.87 20.60
CA ALA A 71 13.78 -6.46 20.51
C ALA A 71 14.27 -6.58 19.06
N MET A 72 13.43 -7.10 18.16
CA MET A 72 13.72 -7.17 16.72
C MET A 72 13.90 -5.79 16.06
N SER A 73 13.19 -4.77 16.55
CA SER A 73 13.28 -3.41 16.02
C SER A 73 14.65 -2.75 16.28
N GLY A 74 15.37 -3.19 17.32
CA GLY A 74 16.61 -2.54 17.78
C GLY A 74 16.38 -1.27 18.61
N LEU A 75 15.14 -0.96 18.99
CA LEU A 75 14.81 0.13 19.92
C LEU A 75 15.53 -0.05 21.27
N PRO A 76 16.03 1.01 21.91
CA PRO A 76 16.67 0.91 23.22
C PRO A 76 15.64 0.57 24.31
N MET A 77 15.99 -0.36 25.21
CA MET A 77 15.07 -0.94 26.20
C MET A 77 14.39 0.08 27.12
N HIS A 78 14.99 1.24 27.35
CA HIS A 78 14.41 2.29 28.20
C HIS A 78 13.11 2.90 27.64
N ARG A 79 12.79 2.73 26.35
CA ARG A 79 11.52 3.17 25.75
C ARG A 79 10.46 2.06 25.66
N TRP A 80 10.80 0.83 26.05
CA TRP A 80 9.93 -0.33 25.80
C TRP A 80 8.71 -0.37 26.72
N SER A 81 8.86 0.01 28.00
CA SER A 81 7.73 0.12 28.95
C SER A 81 6.65 1.02 28.38
N ASP A 82 7.05 2.21 27.94
CA ASP A 82 6.14 3.27 27.55
C ASP A 82 5.35 2.85 26.30
N LEU A 83 6.02 2.24 25.31
CA LEU A 83 5.36 1.70 24.12
C LEU A 83 4.43 0.50 24.44
N VAL A 84 4.81 -0.37 25.36
CA VAL A 84 3.97 -1.50 25.80
C VAL A 84 2.72 -1.03 26.53
N ASP A 85 2.84 -0.05 27.42
CA ASP A 85 1.73 0.49 28.21
C ASP A 85 0.73 1.26 27.32
N ARG A 86 1.19 1.89 26.23
CA ARG A 86 0.30 2.57 25.25
C ARG A 86 -0.46 1.62 24.31
N VAL A 87 0.14 0.49 23.93
CA VAL A 87 -0.47 -0.47 22.98
C VAL A 87 -1.27 -1.57 23.68
N GLY A 88 -0.83 -2.01 24.86
CA GLY A 88 -1.33 -3.19 25.55
C GLY A 88 -0.57 -4.48 25.21
N THR A 89 -0.99 -5.59 25.80
CA THR A 89 -0.16 -6.80 25.95
C THR A 89 -0.66 -8.06 25.25
N VAL A 90 -1.90 -8.08 24.72
CA VAL A 90 -2.52 -9.28 24.14
C VAL A 90 -2.59 -9.20 22.62
N PHE A 91 -1.75 -9.99 21.96
CA PHE A 91 -1.63 -10.11 20.51
C PHE A 91 -2.05 -11.51 20.05
N HIS A 92 -2.54 -11.61 18.82
CA HIS A 92 -2.92 -12.88 18.20
C HIS A 92 -2.00 -13.21 17.02
N PRO A 93 -1.86 -14.51 16.68
CA PRO A 93 -1.14 -14.92 15.49
C PRO A 93 -1.63 -14.20 14.23
N GLY A 94 -0.73 -13.46 13.57
CA GLY A 94 -1.01 -12.66 12.38
C GLY A 94 -1.45 -11.21 12.61
N ASP A 95 -1.55 -10.75 13.87
CA ASP A 95 -1.47 -9.32 14.19
C ASP A 95 -0.06 -8.79 13.83
N ARG A 96 0.14 -7.47 13.75
CA ARG A 96 1.40 -6.88 13.26
C ARG A 96 1.85 -5.68 14.08
N ALA A 97 3.16 -5.51 14.22
CA ALA A 97 3.82 -4.31 14.72
C ALA A 97 4.81 -3.81 13.65
N ILE A 98 4.68 -2.57 13.25
CA ILE A 98 5.45 -1.94 12.18
C ILE A 98 6.17 -0.74 12.79
N PHE A 99 7.49 -0.81 12.83
CA PHE A 99 8.35 0.23 13.40
C PHE A 99 8.92 1.06 12.26
N TYR A 100 8.72 2.38 12.33
CA TYR A 100 9.25 3.33 11.36
C TYR A 100 10.43 4.09 11.97
N PHE A 101 11.49 4.19 11.19
CA PHE A 101 12.67 4.96 11.53
C PHE A 101 13.00 5.97 10.42
N GLU A 102 13.37 7.16 10.84
CA GLU A 102 13.90 8.24 10.01
C GLU A 102 15.29 8.58 10.55
N ASN A 103 16.32 8.55 9.68
CA ASN A 103 17.72 8.75 10.07
C ASN A 103 18.21 7.85 11.24
N ASP A 104 17.70 6.61 11.29
CA ASP A 104 17.87 5.63 12.38
C ASP A 104 17.29 6.03 13.75
N GLU A 105 16.60 7.18 13.85
CA GLU A 105 15.77 7.54 14.99
C GLU A 105 14.34 6.97 14.86
N PHE A 106 13.72 6.64 15.99
CA PHE A 106 12.36 6.10 16.01
C PHE A 106 11.32 7.20 15.85
N GLU A 107 10.51 7.10 14.81
CA GLU A 107 9.44 8.06 14.47
C GLU A 107 8.09 7.59 15.02
N GLN A 108 7.71 6.32 14.79
CA GLN A 108 6.42 5.78 15.23
C GLN A 108 6.37 4.23 15.20
N LEU A 109 5.49 3.69 16.02
CA LEU A 109 5.06 2.29 16.06
C LEU A 109 3.60 2.21 15.62
N LEU A 110 3.33 1.45 14.57
CA LEU A 110 1.98 1.11 14.14
C LEU A 110 1.67 -0.36 14.43
N VAL A 111 0.63 -0.62 15.21
CA VAL A 111 0.17 -1.96 15.56
C VAL A 111 -1.20 -2.21 14.95
N ILE A 112 -1.35 -3.35 14.26
CA ILE A 112 -2.55 -3.72 13.51
C ILE A 112 -3.12 -5.01 14.11
N PHE A 113 -4.31 -4.88 14.71
CA PHE A 113 -5.06 -5.97 15.32
C PHE A 113 -6.04 -6.52 14.28
N ARG A 114 -5.63 -7.59 13.58
CA ARG A 114 -6.38 -8.19 12.47
C ARG A 114 -7.78 -8.60 12.90
N ARG A 115 -7.92 -9.22 14.07
CA ARG A 115 -9.21 -9.72 14.58
C ARG A 115 -10.17 -8.62 15.01
N LYS A 116 -9.65 -7.47 15.47
CA LYS A 116 -10.45 -6.33 15.96
C LYS A 116 -10.75 -5.30 14.87
N ASN A 117 -10.17 -5.47 13.68
CA ASN A 117 -10.16 -4.45 12.62
C ASN A 117 -9.74 -3.07 13.15
N GLN A 118 -8.67 -3.05 13.94
CA GLN A 118 -8.21 -1.88 14.70
C GLN A 118 -6.73 -1.63 14.42
N ARG A 119 -6.32 -0.36 14.33
CA ARG A 119 -4.92 0.05 14.33
C ARG A 119 -4.64 1.04 15.46
N ILE A 120 -3.51 0.88 16.12
CA ILE A 120 -2.98 1.82 17.11
C ILE A 120 -1.66 2.35 16.55
N THR A 121 -1.55 3.66 16.42
CA THR A 121 -0.27 4.34 16.13
C THR A 121 0.22 4.97 17.43
N VAL A 122 1.50 4.80 17.76
CA VAL A 122 2.18 5.49 18.86
C VAL A 122 3.38 6.22 18.27
N THR A 123 3.43 7.55 18.39
CA THR A 123 4.54 8.36 17.86
C THR A 123 5.77 8.32 18.77
N SER A 124 6.87 8.90 18.32
CA SER A 124 8.08 9.20 19.10
C SER A 124 7.79 9.92 20.41
N ASP A 125 6.81 10.83 20.40
CA ASP A 125 6.37 11.63 21.55
C ASP A 125 5.35 10.89 22.44
N LEU A 126 5.10 9.61 22.15
CA LEU A 126 4.15 8.72 22.84
C LEU A 126 2.68 9.10 22.67
N ASP A 127 2.34 9.97 21.69
CA ASP A 127 0.95 10.25 21.33
C ASP A 127 0.30 9.02 20.68
N VAL A 128 -0.91 8.69 21.15
CA VAL A 128 -1.62 7.47 20.76
C VAL A 128 -2.82 7.78 19.89
N HIS A 129 -2.75 7.36 18.63
CA HIS A 129 -3.86 7.44 17.69
C HIS A 129 -4.46 6.06 17.46
N THR A 130 -5.60 5.80 18.09
CA THR A 130 -6.43 4.62 17.80
C THR A 130 -7.38 4.96 16.65
N ALA A 131 -7.38 4.11 15.62
CA ALA A 131 -8.38 4.14 14.56
C ALA A 131 -8.90 2.73 14.30
N THR A 132 -10.08 2.63 13.70
CA THR A 132 -10.42 1.43 12.92
C THR A 132 -9.30 1.21 11.89
N ALA A 133 -8.95 -0.04 11.59
CA ALA A 133 -8.10 -0.38 10.44
C ALA A 133 -8.89 -0.25 9.12
N SER A 134 -9.61 0.87 8.99
CA SER A 134 -10.55 1.18 7.92
C SER A 134 -9.83 1.60 6.65
N ALA A 135 -9.18 0.64 6.02
CA ALA A 135 -9.31 0.34 4.58
C ALA A 135 -8.36 -0.81 4.21
N SER A 136 -8.58 -2.02 4.75
CA SER A 136 -8.01 -3.23 4.17
C SER A 136 -8.66 -3.48 2.80
N ARG A 137 -8.25 -2.71 1.80
CA ARG A 137 -8.77 -2.84 0.44
C ARG A 137 -8.24 -4.15 -0.14
N VAL A 138 -9.15 -4.99 -0.63
CA VAL A 138 -8.77 -6.18 -1.39
C VAL A 138 -8.38 -5.71 -2.78
N ASP A 139 -7.07 -5.63 -3.00
CA ASP A 139 -6.51 -5.21 -4.28
C ASP A 139 -6.22 -6.41 -5.17
N ALA A 140 -6.25 -6.16 -6.49
CA ALA A 140 -5.86 -7.09 -7.52
C ALA A 140 -4.40 -6.84 -7.89
N VAL A 141 -3.49 -7.71 -7.46
CA VAL A 141 -2.08 -7.65 -7.85
C VAL A 141 -1.88 -8.60 -9.03
N LYS A 142 -1.71 -8.00 -10.22
CA LYS A 142 -1.59 -8.70 -11.49
C LYS A 142 -0.15 -8.73 -12.00
N GLY A 143 0.26 -9.84 -12.61
CA GLY A 143 1.59 -9.98 -13.19
C GLY A 143 1.72 -11.14 -14.16
N SER A 144 2.93 -11.38 -14.65
CA SER A 144 3.26 -12.49 -15.55
C SER A 144 4.49 -13.28 -15.09
N VAL A 145 4.48 -14.59 -15.32
CA VAL A 145 5.57 -15.50 -14.98
C VAL A 145 6.62 -15.47 -16.08
N GLN A 146 7.73 -14.78 -15.85
CA GLN A 146 8.85 -14.70 -16.80
C GLN A 146 9.95 -15.75 -16.52
N THR A 147 10.26 -15.98 -15.25
CA THR A 147 11.28 -16.94 -14.78
C THR A 147 10.69 -17.94 -13.79
N SER A 148 10.01 -17.45 -12.74
CA SER A 148 9.22 -18.25 -11.81
C SER A 148 8.07 -17.43 -11.23
N LEU A 149 7.03 -18.10 -10.73
CA LEU A 149 5.93 -17.42 -10.05
C LEU A 149 6.40 -16.73 -8.77
N PHE A 150 7.28 -17.38 -7.99
CA PHE A 150 7.80 -16.80 -6.74
C PHE A 150 8.53 -15.49 -6.98
N ALA A 151 9.44 -15.42 -7.96
CA ALA A 151 10.16 -14.19 -8.29
C ALA A 151 9.20 -13.06 -8.74
N ALA A 152 8.19 -13.38 -9.55
CA ALA A 152 7.21 -12.40 -10.02
C ALA A 152 6.29 -11.90 -8.89
N LEU A 153 5.95 -12.74 -7.92
CA LEU A 153 5.18 -12.35 -6.73
C LEU A 153 6.03 -11.54 -5.74
N ALA A 154 7.27 -11.93 -5.49
CA ALA A 154 8.17 -11.26 -4.56
C ALA A 154 8.48 -9.81 -5.00
N ALA A 155 8.54 -9.57 -6.32
CA ALA A 155 8.71 -8.25 -6.90
C ALA A 155 7.47 -7.32 -6.79
N LEU A 156 6.27 -7.85 -6.51
CA LEU A 156 5.01 -7.09 -6.49
C LEU A 156 4.32 -7.04 -5.11
N LEU A 157 4.63 -7.99 -4.24
CA LEU A 157 4.06 -8.11 -2.90
C LEU A 157 5.20 -7.94 -1.88
N ASP A 158 5.89 -9.04 -1.59
CA ASP A 158 7.15 -9.14 -0.85
C ASP A 158 7.52 -10.65 -0.81
N GLU A 159 8.74 -11.02 -0.41
CA GLU A 159 9.15 -12.44 -0.37
C GLU A 159 8.29 -13.30 0.56
N ARG A 160 7.88 -12.77 1.72
CA ARG A 160 7.08 -13.50 2.72
C ARG A 160 5.66 -13.72 2.21
N THR A 161 5.06 -12.73 1.58
CA THR A 161 3.73 -12.82 0.96
C THR A 161 3.76 -13.69 -0.29
N ALA A 162 4.81 -13.61 -1.12
CA ALA A 162 5.04 -14.53 -2.23
C ALA A 162 5.14 -15.99 -1.75
N TRP A 163 5.83 -16.23 -0.63
CA TRP A 163 5.89 -17.56 0.00
C TRP A 163 4.52 -18.02 0.51
N ARG A 164 3.75 -17.15 1.18
CA ARG A 164 2.39 -17.45 1.64
C ARG A 164 1.45 -17.80 0.48
N VAL A 165 1.50 -17.05 -0.62
CA VAL A 165 0.75 -17.34 -1.86
C VAL A 165 1.19 -18.68 -2.46
N GLY A 166 2.50 -18.91 -2.59
CA GLY A 166 3.05 -20.17 -3.12
C GLY A 166 2.65 -21.39 -2.29
N THR A 167 2.71 -21.30 -0.97
CA THR A 167 2.24 -22.34 -0.04
C THR A 167 0.75 -22.61 -0.22
N TRP A 168 -0.08 -21.56 -0.32
CA TRP A 168 -1.53 -21.74 -0.51
C TRP A 168 -1.87 -22.43 -1.84
N LEU A 169 -1.22 -22.03 -2.94
CA LEU A 169 -1.35 -22.67 -4.26
C LEU A 169 -0.86 -24.12 -4.26
N LYS A 170 0.22 -24.41 -3.53
CA LYS A 170 0.76 -25.78 -3.39
C LYS A 170 -0.23 -26.70 -2.66
N HIS A 171 -0.94 -26.20 -1.65
CA HIS A 171 -2.00 -26.95 -0.97
C HIS A 171 -3.24 -27.18 -1.85
N ALA A 172 -3.48 -26.32 -2.84
CA ALA A 172 -4.48 -26.51 -3.88
C ALA A 172 -3.96 -27.27 -5.12
N GLU A 173 -2.86 -28.02 -4.97
CA GLU A 173 -2.24 -28.88 -5.98
C GLU A 173 -1.84 -28.20 -7.31
N VAL A 174 -1.73 -26.86 -7.32
CA VAL A 174 -1.34 -26.10 -8.52
C VAL A 174 0.12 -26.43 -8.88
N PRO A 175 0.43 -26.79 -10.15
CA PRO A 175 1.75 -27.30 -10.53
C PRO A 175 2.79 -26.19 -10.73
N LEU A 176 3.18 -25.52 -9.65
CA LEU A 176 4.01 -24.31 -9.64
C LEU A 176 5.34 -24.41 -10.41
N LYS A 177 5.94 -25.60 -10.46
CA LYS A 177 7.23 -25.84 -11.15
C LYS A 177 7.12 -25.98 -12.67
N THR A 178 5.92 -26.22 -13.20
CA THR A 178 5.68 -26.46 -14.64
C THR A 178 4.73 -25.43 -15.26
N LEU A 179 4.50 -24.31 -14.56
CA LEU A 179 3.79 -23.16 -15.11
C LEU A 179 4.53 -22.62 -16.36
N PRO A 180 3.88 -22.54 -17.53
CA PRO A 180 4.51 -21.99 -18.72
C PRO A 180 4.99 -20.55 -18.53
N LYS A 181 6.12 -20.20 -19.13
CA LYS A 181 6.53 -18.80 -19.29
C LYS A 181 5.42 -18.04 -20.03
N GLY A 182 5.11 -16.83 -19.55
CA GLY A 182 4.00 -16.01 -20.04
C GLY A 182 2.65 -16.28 -19.37
N SER A 183 2.54 -17.26 -18.46
CA SER A 183 1.32 -17.42 -17.64
C SER A 183 1.08 -16.15 -16.80
N THR A 184 -0.16 -15.69 -16.71
CA THR A 184 -0.53 -14.50 -15.94
C THR A 184 -1.17 -14.87 -14.61
N PHE A 185 -1.08 -13.98 -13.63
CA PHE A 185 -1.75 -14.15 -12.34
C PHE A 185 -2.52 -12.91 -11.91
N ASP A 186 -3.56 -13.12 -11.09
CA ASP A 186 -4.30 -12.10 -10.33
C ASP A 186 -4.38 -12.59 -8.88
N VAL A 187 -3.66 -11.92 -7.98
CA VAL A 187 -3.72 -12.19 -6.53
C VAL A 187 -4.62 -11.15 -5.89
N ARG A 188 -5.70 -11.63 -5.26
CA ARG A 188 -6.60 -10.84 -4.42
C ARG A 188 -6.12 -10.90 -2.99
N ILE A 189 -5.67 -9.76 -2.47
CA ILE A 189 -5.05 -9.67 -1.15
C ILE A 189 -5.40 -8.35 -0.49
N GLU A 190 -5.57 -8.37 0.83
CA GLU A 190 -5.72 -7.15 1.62
C GLU A 190 -4.42 -6.35 1.56
N ARG A 191 -4.45 -5.18 0.94
CA ARG A 191 -3.39 -4.19 1.12
C ARG A 191 -3.62 -3.47 2.45
N ILE A 192 -2.56 -3.36 3.23
CA ILE A 192 -2.54 -2.52 4.43
C ILE A 192 -1.83 -1.23 4.06
N THR A 193 -2.47 -0.09 4.32
CA THR A 193 -1.93 1.24 4.01
C THR A 193 -1.60 2.04 5.27
N GLY A 194 -0.53 2.84 5.18
CA GLY A 194 -0.12 3.77 6.22
C GLY A 194 -0.98 5.03 6.25
N GLN A 195 -0.47 6.10 6.88
CA GLN A 195 -1.22 7.35 6.97
C GLN A 195 -1.21 8.15 5.66
N ASN A 196 -0.19 7.96 4.83
CA ASN A 196 0.02 8.68 3.57
C ASN A 196 -0.43 7.87 2.34
N GLY A 197 -1.13 6.75 2.55
CA GLY A 197 -1.58 5.83 1.49
C GLY A 197 -0.48 4.89 0.98
N GLU A 198 0.71 4.94 1.55
CA GLU A 198 1.83 4.05 1.26
C GLU A 198 1.50 2.60 1.66
N THR A 199 2.06 1.61 0.94
CA THR A 199 1.82 0.20 1.26
C THR A 199 2.77 -0.25 2.37
N ILE A 200 2.20 -0.65 3.49
CA ILE A 200 2.95 -0.98 4.72
C ILE A 200 2.93 -2.48 5.04
N GLY A 201 2.17 -3.27 4.27
CA GLY A 201 2.13 -4.72 4.36
C GLY A 201 0.94 -5.33 3.63
N PHE A 202 0.92 -6.66 3.56
CA PHE A 202 -0.14 -7.43 2.90
C PHE A 202 -0.83 -8.43 3.85
N GLY A 203 -2.10 -8.18 4.14
CA GLY A 203 -2.95 -8.90 5.10
C GLY A 203 -3.39 -10.28 4.62
N ALA A 204 -4.68 -10.58 4.69
CA ALA A 204 -5.22 -11.87 4.25
C ALA A 204 -5.21 -11.99 2.73
N ILE A 205 -4.78 -13.14 2.23
CA ILE A 205 -4.99 -13.52 0.83
C ILE A 205 -6.44 -13.98 0.71
N ARG A 206 -7.17 -13.43 -0.26
CA ARG A 206 -8.61 -13.65 -0.48
C ARG A 206 -8.87 -14.60 -1.63
N GLY A 207 -8.05 -14.51 -2.69
CA GLY A 207 -8.05 -15.45 -3.78
C GLY A 207 -6.81 -15.31 -4.66
N VAL A 208 -6.53 -16.32 -5.47
CA VAL A 208 -5.48 -16.31 -6.48
C VAL A 208 -6.01 -16.98 -7.73
N ARG A 209 -5.85 -16.31 -8.88
CA ARG A 209 -6.03 -16.91 -10.21
C ARG A 209 -4.70 -16.96 -10.94
N ILE A 210 -4.43 -18.07 -11.62
CA ILE A 210 -3.30 -18.24 -12.55
C ILE A 210 -3.84 -18.72 -13.88
N ASP A 211 -3.77 -17.88 -14.90
CA ASP A 211 -4.08 -18.22 -16.28
C ASP A 211 -2.83 -18.72 -16.98
N THR A 212 -2.84 -20.00 -17.38
CA THR A 212 -1.76 -20.57 -18.18
C THR A 212 -2.07 -20.43 -19.66
N VAL A 213 -1.06 -20.08 -20.45
CA VAL A 213 -1.21 -19.75 -21.88
C VAL A 213 -1.89 -20.87 -22.70
N HIS A 214 -1.77 -22.13 -22.27
CA HIS A 214 -2.22 -23.31 -23.03
C HIS A 214 -2.92 -24.41 -22.21
N LYS A 215 -3.05 -24.30 -20.88
CA LYS A 215 -3.65 -25.35 -20.01
C LYS A 215 -4.86 -24.90 -19.20
N GLY A 216 -5.43 -23.73 -19.52
CA GLY A 216 -6.55 -23.15 -18.77
C GLY A 216 -6.11 -22.40 -17.52
N ALA A 217 -7.06 -22.19 -16.60
CA ALA A 217 -6.88 -21.37 -15.40
C ALA A 217 -6.96 -22.21 -14.12
N TYR A 218 -6.15 -21.84 -13.13
CA TYR A 218 -6.25 -22.32 -11.75
C TYR A 218 -6.81 -21.19 -10.89
N THR A 219 -7.84 -21.46 -10.10
CA THR A 219 -8.43 -20.48 -9.15
C THR A 219 -8.46 -21.09 -7.75
N VAL A 220 -7.99 -20.34 -6.76
CA VAL A 220 -7.96 -20.74 -5.34
C VAL A 220 -8.54 -19.62 -4.50
N GLY A 221 -9.54 -19.91 -3.67
CA GLY A 221 -10.24 -18.90 -2.87
C GLY A 221 -11.22 -18.03 -3.67
N GLU A 222 -11.57 -16.88 -3.11
CA GLU A 222 -12.59 -15.97 -3.64
C GLU A 222 -11.96 -14.92 -4.57
N VAL A 223 -12.31 -14.99 -5.87
CA VAL A 223 -11.89 -14.01 -6.89
C VAL A 223 -13.14 -13.42 -7.55
N PRO A 224 -13.67 -12.28 -7.06
CA PRO A 224 -14.89 -11.69 -7.58
C PRO A 224 -14.81 -11.36 -9.08
N GLY A 225 -15.86 -11.71 -9.83
CA GLY A 225 -15.93 -11.55 -11.28
C GLY A 225 -15.55 -12.80 -12.09
N TYR A 226 -15.11 -13.88 -11.44
CA TYR A 226 -14.88 -15.17 -12.09
C TYR A 226 -15.56 -16.30 -11.30
N SER A 227 -16.72 -16.72 -11.78
CA SER A 227 -17.39 -17.94 -11.32
C SER A 227 -16.54 -19.17 -11.60
N ALA A 228 -16.59 -20.14 -10.69
CA ALA A 228 -16.08 -21.51 -10.91
C ALA A 228 -16.96 -22.27 -11.92
#